data_AF-A0A8D8HNT2-F1
#
_entry.id   AF-A0A8D8HNT2-F1
#
_cell.length_a   1.000
_cell.length_b   1.000
_cell.length_c   1.000
_cell.angle_alpha   90.00
_cell.angle_beta   90.00
_cell.angle_gamma   90.00
#
_symmetry.space_group_name_H-M   'P 1'
#
loop_
_entity.id
_entity.type
_entity.pdbx_description
1 polymer ?
#
loop_
_entity_poly.entity_id
_entity_poly.type
_entity_poly.pdbx_seq_one_letter_code
_entity_poly.pdbx_strand_id
1 'polypeptide(L)'
;MEEEYGDFPKNAIGTMIRKMLTMLDEHEIGPKLSVCYNFVLKHEALLTNVPEPVKNNDRAAQLRQQGNRLYLAKRYAKALEKYNESICYAEAGSDQLAIGYANRSAIYFEQGEYEFALLNIRLARDHNYPEKLTAKLDAREKNCRKKIDEGLAKDNVPCPRLGINVEVNPKIPFLAKGIGMKHYSGSGRGLVAERNFKAGDVILDEKTILSVVSVANRYLNCSHCGISNQHSLIPCPNCVHCMYCSEECLAEDKPLHRFECGFGAQIGNVTFNCSNMGHKLFFYGLKLFKDDLNQMMNYCEKNANTGSDPFTLDYRKYDPLEEFKHFMKSKLTCNPLVEYTFKLCAAAAYVVLMKQPSISSLFPSKSQKQFFLNCLYNCQRVAAY
;
A
#
# COMPACT_ATOMS: atom_id res chain seq x y z
N MET A 1 17.86 -25.12 -2.16
CA MET A 1 17.35 -23.87 -1.57
C MET A 1 16.61 -22.97 -2.57
N GLU A 2 17.05 -22.73 -3.81
CA GLU A 2 16.18 -21.99 -4.77
C GLU A 2 14.86 -22.72 -5.09
N GLU A 3 14.88 -24.06 -5.14
CA GLU A 3 13.66 -24.88 -5.29
C GLU A 3 12.73 -24.85 -4.06
N GLU A 4 13.21 -24.38 -2.91
CA GLU A 4 12.49 -24.43 -1.62
C GLU A 4 11.89 -23.07 -1.21
N TYR A 5 12.37 -21.95 -1.79
CA TYR A 5 12.02 -20.59 -1.35
C TYR A 5 11.41 -19.68 -2.44
N GLY A 6 11.17 -20.19 -3.64
CA GLY A 6 10.50 -19.47 -4.74
C GLY A 6 11.38 -18.45 -5.47
N ASP A 7 10.85 -17.87 -6.54
CA ASP A 7 11.59 -16.92 -7.39
C ASP A 7 11.72 -15.55 -6.69
N PHE A 8 12.91 -15.23 -6.18
CA PHE A 8 13.19 -13.91 -5.59
C PHE A 8 13.13 -12.82 -6.65
N PRO A 9 12.63 -11.60 -6.31
CA PRO A 9 12.49 -10.53 -7.29
C PRO A 9 13.81 -10.19 -7.98
N LYS A 10 13.73 -9.83 -9.26
CA LYS A 10 14.87 -9.36 -10.06
C LYS A 10 15.18 -7.88 -9.75
N ASN A 11 15.41 -7.57 -8.48
CA ASN A 11 15.75 -6.26 -7.96
C ASN A 11 16.96 -6.36 -6.98
N ALA A 12 17.35 -5.25 -6.38
CA ALA A 12 18.49 -5.23 -5.45
C ALA A 12 18.28 -6.10 -4.22
N ILE A 13 17.08 -6.06 -3.61
CA ILE A 13 16.80 -6.88 -2.42
C ILE A 13 16.82 -8.37 -2.73
N GLY A 14 16.26 -8.84 -3.86
CA GLY A 14 16.34 -10.24 -4.23
C GLY A 14 17.78 -10.70 -4.50
N THR A 15 18.61 -9.82 -5.07
CA THR A 15 20.05 -10.08 -5.25
C THR A 15 20.78 -10.19 -3.91
N MET A 16 20.49 -9.29 -2.98
CA MET A 16 21.07 -9.31 -1.63
C MET A 16 20.59 -10.51 -0.80
N ILE A 17 19.32 -10.91 -0.93
CA ILE A 17 18.78 -12.12 -0.27
C ILE A 17 19.54 -13.36 -0.74
N ARG A 18 19.68 -13.55 -2.06
CA ARG A 18 20.44 -14.70 -2.62
C ARG A 18 21.85 -14.77 -2.06
N LYS A 19 22.59 -13.65 -2.09
CA LYS A 19 23.95 -13.57 -1.53
C LYS A 19 23.99 -13.86 -0.03
N MET A 20 23.05 -13.31 0.72
CA MET A 20 22.98 -13.50 2.17
C MET A 20 22.68 -14.95 2.54
N LEU A 21 21.84 -15.65 1.77
CA LEU A 21 21.54 -17.06 1.98
C LEU A 21 22.80 -17.93 1.78
N THR A 22 23.60 -17.67 0.74
CA THR A 22 24.89 -18.36 0.55
C THR A 22 25.82 -18.16 1.75
N MET A 23 25.96 -16.92 2.24
CA MET A 23 26.79 -16.64 3.42
C MET A 23 26.26 -17.27 4.72
N LEU A 24 24.95 -17.50 4.84
CA LEU A 24 24.36 -18.18 5.99
C LEU A 24 24.71 -19.67 6.00
N ASP A 25 24.65 -20.32 4.84
CA ASP A 25 25.05 -21.72 4.67
C ASP A 25 26.52 -21.92 4.99
N GLU A 26 27.35 -20.94 4.65
CA GLU A 26 28.80 -20.93 4.92
C GLU A 26 29.15 -20.44 6.34
N HIS A 27 28.15 -20.09 7.17
CA HIS A 27 28.31 -19.55 8.53
C HIS A 27 29.14 -18.24 8.60
N GLU A 28 29.14 -17.45 7.54
CA GLU A 28 29.94 -16.21 7.41
C GLU A 28 29.23 -14.95 7.90
N ILE A 29 27.94 -15.04 8.24
CA ILE A 29 27.13 -13.89 8.66
C ILE A 29 26.36 -14.15 9.96
N GLY A 30 26.47 -13.20 10.91
CA GLY A 30 25.81 -13.29 12.22
C GLY A 30 24.39 -12.68 12.25
N PRO A 31 23.56 -13.02 13.26
CA PRO A 31 22.14 -12.68 13.31
C PRO A 31 21.83 -11.23 13.71
N LYS A 32 22.85 -10.41 13.99
CA LYS A 32 22.65 -9.05 14.51
C LYS A 32 22.22 -8.11 13.38
N LEU A 33 21.29 -7.20 13.66
CA LEU A 33 20.85 -6.19 12.69
C LEU A 33 22.02 -5.34 12.16
N SER A 34 23.02 -5.04 13.00
CA SER A 34 24.23 -4.32 12.59
C SER A 34 25.06 -5.06 11.52
N VAL A 35 25.04 -6.39 11.52
CA VAL A 35 25.72 -7.20 10.50
C VAL A 35 25.00 -7.07 9.16
N CYS A 36 23.66 -7.21 9.14
CA CYS A 36 22.85 -6.97 7.94
C CYS A 36 23.02 -5.54 7.42
N TYR A 37 23.04 -4.54 8.31
CA TYR A 37 23.29 -3.15 7.94
C TYR A 37 24.65 -2.96 7.25
N ASN A 38 25.73 -3.49 7.82
CA ASN A 38 27.05 -3.43 7.21
C ASN A 38 27.11 -4.18 5.87
N PHE A 39 26.42 -5.31 5.75
CA PHE A 39 26.29 -6.04 4.48
C PHE A 39 25.60 -5.21 3.40
N VAL A 40 24.52 -4.50 3.75
CA VAL A 40 23.82 -3.58 2.84
C VAL A 40 24.73 -2.43 2.40
N LEU A 41 25.50 -1.82 3.31
CA LEU A 41 26.45 -0.76 2.97
C LEU A 41 27.52 -1.23 1.97
N LYS A 42 28.04 -2.47 2.12
CA LYS A 42 28.97 -3.05 1.13
C LYS A 42 28.35 -3.22 -0.27
N HIS A 43 27.03 -3.22 -0.36
CA HIS A 43 26.26 -3.40 -1.60
C HIS A 43 25.45 -2.16 -1.98
N GLU A 44 25.77 -1.00 -1.41
CA GLU A 44 25.00 0.24 -1.57
C GLU A 44 24.80 0.65 -3.04
N ALA A 45 25.76 0.34 -3.92
CA ALA A 45 25.67 0.62 -5.35
C ALA A 45 24.44 -0.04 -6.03
N LEU A 46 23.92 -1.15 -5.47
CA LEU A 46 22.69 -1.78 -5.95
C LEU A 46 21.43 -0.97 -5.61
N LEU A 47 21.51 -0.09 -4.61
CA LEU A 47 20.39 0.70 -4.09
C LEU A 47 20.25 2.04 -4.78
N THR A 48 21.38 2.68 -5.08
CA THR A 48 21.45 4.11 -5.44
C THR A 48 21.28 4.41 -6.91
N ASN A 49 21.48 3.43 -7.78
CA ASN A 49 21.49 3.62 -9.24
C ASN A 49 20.11 3.41 -9.87
N VAL A 50 19.04 3.55 -9.10
CA VAL A 50 17.66 3.42 -9.60
C VAL A 50 17.14 4.81 -9.99
N PRO A 51 16.96 5.09 -11.28
CA PRO A 51 16.40 6.35 -11.72
C PRO A 51 14.94 6.44 -11.28
N GLU A 52 14.57 7.57 -10.70
CA GLU A 52 13.20 7.78 -10.29
C GLU A 52 12.37 8.29 -11.48
N PRO A 53 11.28 7.61 -11.84
CA PRO A 53 10.40 8.11 -12.89
C PRO A 53 9.61 9.31 -12.39
N VAL A 54 9.57 10.35 -13.22
CA VAL A 54 8.83 11.60 -12.97
C VAL A 54 7.61 11.70 -13.89
N LYS A 55 6.72 12.64 -13.56
CA LYS A 55 5.64 13.04 -14.47
C LYS A 55 6.23 13.46 -15.83
N ASN A 56 5.62 13.00 -16.90
CA ASN A 56 6.08 13.23 -18.27
C ASN A 56 4.92 13.03 -19.25
N ASN A 57 4.50 14.12 -19.91
CA ASN A 57 3.36 14.10 -20.84
C ASN A 57 3.63 13.27 -22.11
N ASP A 58 4.85 13.24 -22.63
CA ASP A 58 5.19 12.42 -23.80
C ASP A 58 5.05 10.93 -23.49
N ARG A 59 5.53 10.52 -22.31
CA ARG A 59 5.37 9.15 -21.82
C ARG A 59 3.90 8.83 -21.59
N ALA A 60 3.14 9.75 -20.98
CA ALA A 60 1.70 9.59 -20.82
C ALA A 60 1.00 9.39 -22.17
N ALA A 61 1.34 10.17 -23.19
CA ALA A 61 0.79 10.06 -24.54
C ALA A 61 1.13 8.71 -25.20
N GLN A 62 2.37 8.23 -25.08
CA GLN A 62 2.78 6.92 -25.59
C GLN A 62 1.99 5.77 -24.95
N LEU A 63 1.82 5.82 -23.63
CA LEU A 63 1.05 4.82 -22.86
C LEU A 63 -0.44 4.87 -23.23
N ARG A 64 -0.99 6.07 -23.41
CA ARG A 64 -2.36 6.25 -23.90
C ARG A 64 -2.56 5.65 -25.29
N GLN A 65 -1.60 5.83 -26.20
CA GLN A 65 -1.65 5.21 -27.53
C GLN A 65 -1.60 3.68 -27.44
N GLN A 66 -0.84 3.10 -26.51
CA GLN A 66 -0.90 1.66 -26.23
C GLN A 66 -2.30 1.25 -25.74
N GLY A 67 -2.89 2.03 -24.82
CA GLY A 67 -4.27 1.85 -24.37
C GLY A 67 -5.28 1.90 -25.53
N ASN A 68 -5.11 2.84 -26.47
CA ASN A 68 -5.96 2.95 -27.66
C ASN A 68 -5.88 1.70 -28.55
N ARG A 69 -4.68 1.13 -28.73
CA ARG A 69 -4.53 -0.14 -29.49
C ARG A 69 -5.26 -1.29 -28.79
N LEU A 70 -5.18 -1.37 -27.46
CA LEU A 70 -5.89 -2.38 -26.67
C LEU A 70 -7.41 -2.16 -26.70
N TYR A 71 -7.87 -0.91 -26.68
CA TYR A 71 -9.27 -0.53 -26.84
C TYR A 71 -9.83 -1.00 -28.17
N LEU A 72 -9.13 -0.72 -29.28
CA LEU A 72 -9.53 -1.17 -30.62
C LEU A 72 -9.58 -2.70 -30.73
N ALA A 73 -8.67 -3.39 -30.04
CA ALA A 73 -8.69 -4.84 -29.91
C ALA A 73 -9.73 -5.38 -28.90
N LYS A 74 -10.61 -4.52 -28.36
CA LYS A 74 -11.63 -4.84 -27.34
C LYS A 74 -11.08 -5.48 -26.06
N ARG A 75 -9.80 -5.28 -25.76
CA ARG A 75 -9.13 -5.76 -24.53
C ARG A 75 -9.29 -4.74 -23.40
N TYR A 76 -10.52 -4.50 -22.98
CA TYR A 76 -10.90 -3.37 -22.12
C TYR A 76 -10.15 -3.31 -20.78
N ALA A 77 -10.04 -4.42 -20.04
CA ALA A 77 -9.33 -4.41 -18.75
C ALA A 77 -7.86 -3.95 -18.89
N LYS A 78 -7.15 -4.46 -19.91
CA LYS A 78 -5.76 -4.07 -20.18
C LYS A 78 -5.65 -2.64 -20.73
N ALA A 79 -6.67 -2.19 -21.48
CA ALA A 79 -6.74 -0.80 -21.94
C ALA A 79 -6.92 0.17 -20.76
N LEU A 80 -7.80 -0.14 -19.80
CA LEU A 80 -7.98 0.62 -18.56
C LEU A 80 -6.68 0.69 -17.74
N GLU A 81 -5.99 -0.44 -17.58
CA GLU A 81 -4.69 -0.47 -16.90
C GLU A 81 -3.66 0.45 -17.59
N LYS A 82 -3.58 0.42 -18.93
CA LYS A 82 -2.70 1.34 -19.69
C LYS A 82 -3.14 2.80 -19.64
N TYR A 83 -4.43 3.08 -19.56
CA TYR A 83 -4.91 4.44 -19.33
C TYR A 83 -4.60 4.93 -17.92
N ASN A 84 -4.66 4.06 -16.91
CA ASN A 84 -4.23 4.39 -15.55
C ASN A 84 -2.73 4.65 -15.48
N GLU A 85 -1.94 3.80 -16.11
CA GLU A 85 -0.51 4.03 -16.27
C GLU A 85 -0.25 5.38 -16.98
N SER A 86 -0.99 5.69 -18.05
CA SER A 86 -0.88 6.98 -18.75
C SER A 86 -1.17 8.18 -17.85
N ILE A 87 -2.32 8.23 -17.16
CA ILE A 87 -2.65 9.36 -16.28
C ILE A 87 -1.73 9.43 -15.06
N CYS A 88 -1.17 8.29 -14.63
CA CYS A 88 -0.16 8.27 -13.57
C CYS A 88 1.15 8.96 -13.99
N TYR A 89 1.51 8.91 -15.28
CA TYR A 89 2.62 9.68 -15.84
C TYR A 89 2.25 11.12 -16.22
N ALA A 90 0.99 11.43 -16.49
CA ALA A 90 0.59 12.77 -16.92
C ALA A 90 0.86 13.83 -15.84
N GLU A 91 1.32 15.00 -16.28
CA GLU A 91 1.50 16.16 -15.40
C GLU A 91 0.14 16.67 -14.91
N ALA A 92 0.11 17.19 -13.68
CA ALA A 92 -1.10 17.75 -13.09
C ALA A 92 -1.64 18.89 -13.96
N GLY A 93 -2.94 18.85 -14.27
CA GLY A 93 -3.59 19.83 -15.16
C GLY A 93 -3.22 19.69 -16.64
N SER A 94 -2.43 18.71 -17.08
CA SER A 94 -2.14 18.54 -18.50
C SER A 94 -3.37 18.09 -19.31
N ASP A 95 -3.35 18.35 -20.62
CA ASP A 95 -4.33 17.79 -21.54
C ASP A 95 -4.24 16.25 -21.61
N GLN A 96 -3.05 15.67 -21.43
CA GLN A 96 -2.85 14.23 -21.42
C GLN A 96 -3.60 13.57 -20.25
N LEU A 97 -3.61 14.21 -19.08
CA LEU A 97 -4.39 13.75 -17.93
C LEU A 97 -5.90 13.76 -18.26
N ALA A 98 -6.39 14.87 -18.80
CA ALA A 98 -7.80 15.02 -19.20
C ALA A 98 -8.22 14.01 -20.27
N ILE A 99 -7.41 13.83 -21.32
CA ILE A 99 -7.69 12.89 -22.41
C ILE A 99 -7.64 11.44 -21.89
N GLY A 100 -6.75 11.12 -20.95
CA GLY A 100 -6.69 9.80 -20.31
C GLY A 100 -8.00 9.44 -19.59
N TYR A 101 -8.57 10.37 -18.80
CA TYR A 101 -9.90 10.19 -18.21
C TYR A 101 -11.01 10.06 -19.27
N ALA A 102 -10.97 10.88 -20.32
CA ALA A 102 -11.91 10.77 -21.44
C ALA A 102 -11.79 9.44 -22.21
N ASN A 103 -10.61 8.84 -22.26
CA ASN A 103 -10.40 7.52 -22.84
C ASN A 103 -10.98 6.41 -21.95
N ARG A 104 -10.83 6.51 -20.62
CA ARG A 104 -11.47 5.59 -19.66
C ARG A 104 -12.99 5.63 -19.72
N SER A 105 -13.60 6.83 -19.79
CA SER A 105 -15.07 6.93 -19.89
C SER A 105 -15.63 6.28 -21.16
N ALA A 106 -14.84 6.18 -22.24
CA ALA A 106 -15.24 5.42 -23.42
C ALA A 106 -15.43 3.94 -23.09
N ILE A 107 -14.48 3.34 -22.37
CA ILE A 107 -14.56 1.93 -21.97
C ILE A 107 -15.73 1.69 -21.03
N TYR A 108 -15.90 2.52 -20.00
CA TYR A 108 -17.00 2.37 -19.07
C TYR A 108 -18.37 2.46 -19.76
N PHE A 109 -18.51 3.35 -20.74
CA PHE A 109 -19.71 3.41 -21.57
C PHE A 109 -19.96 2.10 -22.35
N GLU A 110 -18.94 1.55 -23.02
CA GLU A 110 -19.04 0.27 -23.74
C GLU A 110 -19.36 -0.91 -22.81
N GLN A 111 -18.99 -0.83 -21.53
CA GLN A 111 -19.24 -1.86 -20.52
C GLN A 111 -20.59 -1.71 -19.79
N GLY A 112 -21.38 -0.68 -20.09
CA GLY A 112 -22.62 -0.37 -19.38
C GLY A 112 -22.43 0.24 -17.98
N GLU A 113 -21.19 0.59 -17.63
CA GLU A 113 -20.79 1.21 -16.36
C GLU A 113 -20.96 2.74 -16.44
N TYR A 114 -22.20 3.20 -16.65
CA TYR A 114 -22.47 4.58 -17.04
C TYR A 114 -22.11 5.61 -15.95
N GLU A 115 -22.25 5.26 -14.66
CA GLU A 115 -21.84 6.12 -13.55
C GLU A 115 -20.33 6.34 -13.52
N PHE A 116 -19.53 5.27 -13.75
CA PHE A 116 -18.08 5.39 -13.90
C PHE A 116 -17.72 6.23 -15.13
N ALA A 117 -18.46 6.08 -16.23
CA ALA A 117 -18.26 6.91 -17.42
C ALA A 117 -18.51 8.39 -17.11
N LEU A 118 -19.59 8.73 -16.39
CA LEU A 118 -19.91 10.10 -15.98
C LEU A 118 -18.86 10.69 -15.02
N LEU A 119 -18.39 9.91 -14.05
CA LEU A 119 -17.30 10.33 -13.16
C LEU A 119 -16.04 10.68 -13.95
N ASN A 120 -15.67 9.85 -14.93
CA ASN A 120 -14.48 10.07 -15.75
C ASN A 120 -14.66 11.23 -16.76
N ILE A 121 -15.88 11.51 -17.19
CA ILE A 121 -16.20 12.71 -17.97
C ILE A 121 -16.00 13.97 -17.12
N ARG A 122 -16.50 13.97 -15.88
CA ARG A 122 -16.27 15.06 -14.92
C ARG A 122 -14.77 15.26 -14.68
N LEU A 123 -14.04 14.20 -14.35
CA LEU A 123 -12.59 14.26 -14.16
C LEU A 123 -11.86 14.80 -15.39
N ALA A 124 -12.29 14.44 -16.60
CA ALA A 124 -11.71 15.01 -17.81
C ALA A 124 -11.92 16.53 -17.89
N ARG A 125 -13.14 17.03 -17.59
CA ARG A 125 -13.49 18.47 -17.64
C ARG A 125 -12.87 19.31 -16.53
N ASP A 126 -12.68 18.71 -15.35
CA ASP A 126 -12.01 19.37 -14.22
C ASP A 126 -10.51 19.56 -14.50
N HIS A 127 -10.01 19.04 -15.63
CA HIS A 127 -8.66 19.19 -16.14
C HIS A 127 -8.72 19.81 -17.54
N ASN A 128 -7.58 20.21 -18.10
CA ASN A 128 -7.51 20.94 -19.38
C ASN A 128 -7.89 20.08 -20.61
N TYR A 129 -9.14 19.63 -20.70
CA TYR A 129 -9.66 18.86 -21.81
C TYR A 129 -9.71 19.73 -23.08
N PRO A 130 -9.18 19.27 -24.23
CA PRO A 130 -9.12 20.10 -25.42
C PRO A 130 -10.51 20.47 -25.95
N GLU A 131 -10.76 21.77 -26.15
CA GLU A 131 -12.05 22.30 -26.63
C GLU A 131 -12.55 21.59 -27.90
N LYS A 132 -11.64 21.33 -28.84
CA LYS A 132 -11.92 20.62 -30.10
C LYS A 132 -12.47 19.20 -29.94
N LEU A 133 -12.32 18.58 -28.76
CA LEU A 133 -12.80 17.24 -28.45
C LEU A 133 -14.08 17.24 -27.59
N THR A 134 -14.53 18.39 -27.10
CA THR A 134 -15.65 18.53 -26.15
C THR A 134 -16.94 17.91 -26.66
N ALA A 135 -17.28 18.13 -27.94
CA ALA A 135 -18.49 17.57 -28.55
C ALA A 135 -18.58 16.03 -28.43
N LYS A 136 -17.43 15.33 -28.51
CA LYS A 136 -17.38 13.86 -28.33
C LYS A 136 -17.68 13.45 -26.89
N LEU A 137 -17.19 14.23 -25.92
CA LEU A 137 -17.40 13.99 -24.51
C LEU A 137 -18.86 14.28 -24.11
N ASP A 138 -19.44 15.36 -24.62
CA ASP A 138 -20.84 15.76 -24.39
C ASP A 138 -21.82 14.72 -24.95
N ALA A 139 -21.56 14.24 -26.17
CA ALA A 139 -22.36 13.17 -26.77
C ALA A 139 -22.35 11.91 -25.91
N ARG A 140 -21.18 11.54 -25.35
CA ARG A 140 -21.07 10.40 -24.44
C ARG A 140 -21.84 10.65 -23.14
N GLU A 141 -21.73 11.83 -22.55
CA GLU A 141 -22.47 12.16 -21.33
C GLU A 141 -23.99 12.05 -21.52
N LYS A 142 -24.50 12.64 -22.61
CA LYS A 142 -25.93 12.58 -22.95
C LYS A 142 -26.39 11.13 -23.12
N ASN A 143 -25.58 10.31 -23.79
CA ASN A 143 -25.88 8.90 -23.98
C ASN A 143 -25.82 8.10 -22.67
N CYS A 144 -24.86 8.35 -21.78
CA CYS A 144 -24.82 7.74 -20.45
C CYS A 144 -26.11 8.04 -19.67
N ARG A 145 -26.49 9.33 -19.57
CA ARG A 145 -27.70 9.75 -18.85
C ARG A 145 -28.96 9.09 -19.43
N LYS A 146 -29.11 9.13 -20.75
CA LYS A 146 -30.21 8.45 -21.44
C LYS A 146 -30.26 6.95 -21.13
N LYS A 147 -29.11 6.26 -21.10
CA LYS A 147 -29.06 4.83 -20.80
C LYS A 147 -29.40 4.51 -19.35
N ILE A 148 -29.02 5.38 -18.41
CA ILE A 148 -29.43 5.28 -17.00
C ILE A 148 -30.96 5.47 -16.90
N ASP A 149 -31.52 6.49 -17.55
CA ASP A 149 -32.96 6.77 -17.54
C ASP A 149 -33.78 5.62 -18.18
N GLU A 150 -33.23 4.94 -19.18
CA GLU A 150 -33.79 3.75 -19.82
C GLU A 150 -33.68 2.48 -18.93
N GLY A 151 -33.05 2.54 -17.76
CA GLY A 151 -32.83 1.39 -16.89
C GLY A 151 -31.82 0.38 -17.47
N LEU A 152 -30.95 0.81 -18.39
CA LEU A 152 -29.93 -0.03 -19.03
C LEU A 152 -28.57 0.04 -18.34
N ALA A 153 -28.45 0.85 -17.28
CA ALA A 153 -27.27 0.84 -16.43
C ALA A 153 -27.06 -0.57 -15.87
N LYS A 154 -25.81 -1.02 -15.91
CA LYS A 154 -25.45 -2.28 -15.29
C LYS A 154 -25.75 -2.17 -13.79
N ASP A 155 -26.44 -3.17 -13.25
CA ASP A 155 -26.65 -3.26 -11.81
C ASP A 155 -25.29 -3.35 -11.12
N ASN A 156 -24.80 -2.20 -10.65
CA ASN A 156 -23.68 -2.12 -9.75
C ASN A 156 -24.19 -2.55 -8.38
N VAL A 157 -24.50 -3.84 -8.22
CA VAL A 157 -24.67 -4.45 -6.90
C VAL A 157 -23.29 -4.38 -6.26
N PRO A 158 -23.06 -3.52 -5.26
CA PRO A 158 -21.81 -3.58 -4.52
C PRO A 158 -21.70 -5.02 -4.05
N CYS A 159 -20.55 -5.68 -4.28
CA CYS A 159 -20.32 -7.03 -3.76
C CYS A 159 -20.81 -7.01 -2.30
N PRO A 160 -21.86 -7.77 -1.95
CA PRO A 160 -22.51 -7.61 -0.67
C PRO A 160 -21.48 -7.94 0.40
N ARG A 161 -20.92 -6.89 1.02
CA ARG A 161 -20.08 -7.07 2.18
C ARG A 161 -21.04 -7.54 3.25
N LEU A 162 -20.98 -8.83 3.54
CA LEU A 162 -21.67 -9.41 4.67
C LEU A 162 -21.02 -8.79 5.90
N GLY A 163 -21.69 -7.80 6.48
CA GLY A 163 -21.32 -7.31 7.80
C GLY A 163 -21.55 -8.40 8.85
N ILE A 164 -21.06 -8.16 10.07
CA ILE A 164 -21.32 -9.07 11.18
C ILE A 164 -22.83 -9.24 11.37
N ASN A 165 -23.28 -10.50 11.28
CA ASN A 165 -24.68 -10.91 11.34
C ASN A 165 -25.02 -11.71 12.61
N VAL A 166 -24.16 -11.62 13.62
CA VAL A 166 -24.28 -12.25 14.94
C VAL A 166 -24.07 -11.20 16.03
N GLU A 167 -24.36 -11.54 17.29
CA GLU A 167 -24.05 -10.65 18.41
C GLU A 167 -22.55 -10.31 18.43
N VAL A 168 -22.20 -9.02 18.53
CA VAL A 168 -20.82 -8.53 18.55
C VAL A 168 -20.23 -8.52 19.94
N ASN A 169 -18.90 -8.57 20.04
CA ASN A 169 -18.19 -8.40 21.29
C ASN A 169 -18.46 -6.97 21.85
N PRO A 170 -18.84 -6.83 23.14
CA PRO A 170 -19.23 -5.54 23.70
C PRO A 170 -18.09 -4.51 23.77
N LYS A 171 -16.83 -4.92 23.63
CA LYS A 171 -15.65 -4.04 23.55
C LYS A 171 -15.03 -3.98 22.15
N ILE A 172 -15.29 -4.96 21.29
CA ILE A 172 -14.68 -5.09 19.95
C ILE A 172 -15.80 -5.26 18.91
N PRO A 173 -16.45 -4.17 18.46
CA PRO A 173 -17.65 -4.27 17.63
C PRO A 173 -17.45 -4.92 16.26
N PHE A 174 -16.20 -4.99 15.78
CA PHE A 174 -15.84 -5.70 14.54
C PHE A 174 -15.51 -7.18 14.76
N LEU A 175 -15.76 -7.73 15.96
CA LEU A 175 -15.55 -9.14 16.29
C LEU A 175 -16.84 -9.73 16.85
N ALA A 176 -17.20 -10.95 16.44
CA ALA A 176 -18.34 -11.64 17.01
C ALA A 176 -18.14 -11.99 18.49
N LYS A 177 -19.20 -11.90 19.29
CA LYS A 177 -19.24 -12.42 20.66
C LYS A 177 -19.07 -13.93 20.65
N GLY A 178 -18.19 -14.43 21.51
CA GLY A 178 -17.80 -15.83 21.55
C GLY A 178 -16.61 -16.15 20.64
N ILE A 179 -15.94 -15.14 20.07
CA ILE A 179 -14.55 -15.27 19.64
C ILE A 179 -13.66 -14.75 20.77
N GLY A 180 -12.76 -15.61 21.26
CA GLY A 180 -11.75 -15.30 22.26
C GLY A 180 -10.34 -15.42 21.71
N MET A 181 -9.34 -15.24 22.58
CA MET A 181 -7.93 -15.41 22.25
C MET A 181 -7.31 -16.53 23.09
N LYS A 182 -6.48 -17.37 22.45
CA LYS A 182 -5.67 -18.40 23.12
C LYS A 182 -4.21 -18.30 22.69
N HIS A 183 -3.34 -18.89 23.50
CA HIS A 183 -1.95 -19.10 23.15
C HIS A 183 -1.75 -20.54 22.66
N TYR A 184 -1.15 -20.67 21.50
CA TYR A 184 -0.81 -21.93 20.86
C TYR A 184 0.71 -22.13 20.92
N SER A 185 1.12 -23.35 21.28
CA SER A 185 2.54 -23.71 21.26
C SER A 185 3.11 -23.54 19.84
N GLY A 186 4.24 -22.86 19.71
CA GLY A 186 4.88 -22.57 18.41
C GLY A 186 4.30 -21.37 17.65
N SER A 187 2.98 -21.16 17.67
CA SER A 187 2.31 -20.11 16.87
C SER A 187 1.99 -18.82 17.63
N GLY A 188 2.12 -18.81 18.96
CA GLY A 188 1.82 -17.61 19.76
C GLY A 188 0.32 -17.39 19.93
N ARG A 189 -0.16 -16.15 19.79
CA ARG A 189 -1.58 -15.80 19.98
C ARG A 189 -2.40 -16.23 18.76
N GLY A 190 -3.63 -16.70 18.99
CA GLY A 190 -4.61 -16.96 17.94
C GLY A 190 -6.04 -16.79 18.43
N LEU A 191 -6.95 -16.58 17.49
CA LEU A 191 -8.39 -16.49 17.77
C LEU A 191 -9.00 -17.89 17.90
N VAL A 192 -9.97 -18.03 18.80
CA VAL A 192 -10.69 -19.29 19.04
C VAL A 192 -12.19 -19.05 19.16
N ALA A 193 -13.01 -19.95 18.63
CA ALA A 193 -14.44 -19.96 18.90
C ALA A 193 -14.73 -20.60 20.27
N GLU A 194 -15.42 -19.87 21.14
CA GLU A 194 -15.87 -20.28 22.47
C GLU A 194 -17.33 -20.75 22.48
N ARG A 195 -18.00 -20.64 21.33
CA ARG A 195 -19.33 -21.16 21.06
C ARG A 195 -19.42 -21.64 19.62
N ASN A 196 -20.51 -22.32 19.30
CA ASN A 196 -20.81 -22.73 17.92
C ASN A 196 -21.22 -21.52 17.07
N PHE A 197 -20.74 -21.52 15.82
CA PHE A 197 -21.14 -20.62 14.74
C PHE A 197 -21.67 -21.47 13.58
N LYS A 198 -22.58 -20.91 12.79
CA LYS A 198 -23.15 -21.58 11.62
C LYS A 198 -22.41 -21.16 10.35
N ALA A 199 -22.49 -21.99 9.31
CA ALA A 199 -22.03 -21.60 7.99
C ALA A 199 -22.79 -20.33 7.55
N GLY A 200 -22.03 -19.31 7.13
CA GLY A 200 -22.56 -17.98 6.79
C GLY A 200 -22.53 -16.95 7.92
N ASP A 201 -22.16 -17.33 9.16
CA ASP A 201 -21.90 -16.35 10.22
C ASP A 201 -20.61 -15.58 9.91
N VAL A 202 -20.68 -14.25 9.97
CA VAL A 202 -19.52 -13.36 9.83
C VAL A 202 -18.98 -13.06 11.22
N ILE A 203 -17.77 -13.55 11.51
CA ILE A 203 -17.19 -13.51 12.86
C ILE A 203 -16.17 -12.38 13.09
N LEU A 204 -15.71 -11.73 12.01
CA LEU A 204 -14.76 -10.62 12.02
C LEU A 204 -15.03 -9.71 10.80
N ASP A 205 -15.16 -8.41 11.00
CA ASP A 205 -15.33 -7.39 9.95
C ASP A 205 -14.55 -6.11 10.31
N GLU A 206 -13.23 -6.19 10.15
CA GLU A 206 -12.29 -5.14 10.57
C GLU A 206 -11.87 -4.26 9.39
N LYS A 207 -11.74 -2.95 9.64
CA LYS A 207 -11.25 -2.00 8.64
C LYS A 207 -9.73 -1.99 8.60
N THR A 208 -9.16 -1.92 7.41
CA THR A 208 -7.72 -1.77 7.20
C THR A 208 -7.20 -0.47 7.82
N ILE A 209 -6.18 -0.56 8.69
CA ILE A 209 -5.48 0.60 9.28
C ILE A 209 -4.48 1.20 8.29
N LEU A 210 -3.67 0.35 7.67
CA LEU A 210 -2.66 0.71 6.67
C LEU A 210 -2.69 -0.29 5.52
N SER A 211 -2.48 0.20 4.30
CA SER A 211 -2.36 -0.63 3.12
C SER A 211 -1.09 -0.32 2.34
N VAL A 212 -0.52 -1.36 1.75
CA VAL A 212 0.54 -1.29 0.75
C VAL A 212 0.09 -2.10 -0.46
N VAL A 213 0.19 -1.50 -1.65
CA VAL A 213 -0.25 -2.13 -2.88
C VAL A 213 0.96 -2.71 -3.61
N SER A 214 0.87 -3.97 -4.01
CA SER A 214 1.88 -4.59 -4.88
C SER A 214 2.03 -3.80 -6.18
N VAL A 215 3.26 -3.70 -6.71
CA VAL A 215 3.55 -2.99 -7.96
C VAL A 215 2.67 -3.49 -9.12
N ALA A 216 2.36 -4.79 -9.15
CA ALA A 216 1.48 -5.38 -10.17
C ALA A 216 0.03 -4.87 -10.10
N ASN A 217 -0.42 -4.39 -8.95
CA ASN A 217 -1.79 -3.96 -8.69
C ASN A 217 -1.93 -2.44 -8.55
N ARG A 218 -0.86 -1.66 -8.69
CA ARG A 218 -0.88 -0.20 -8.45
C ARG A 218 -1.83 0.60 -9.37
N TYR A 219 -2.15 0.04 -10.53
CA TYR A 219 -3.10 0.64 -11.49
C TYR A 219 -4.52 0.08 -11.34
N LEU A 220 -4.76 -0.83 -10.40
CA LEU A 220 -6.06 -1.45 -10.14
C LEU A 220 -6.60 -1.10 -8.76
N ASN A 221 -5.71 -1.00 -7.76
CA ASN A 221 -6.05 -0.84 -6.35
C ASN A 221 -5.65 0.55 -5.83
N CYS A 222 -6.46 1.09 -4.93
CA CYS A 222 -6.16 2.32 -4.21
C CYS A 222 -4.95 2.13 -3.28
N SER A 223 -3.97 3.04 -3.34
CA SER A 223 -2.77 3.04 -2.48
C SER A 223 -3.08 3.31 -1.00
N HIS A 224 -4.24 3.89 -0.69
CA HIS A 224 -4.69 4.14 0.68
C HIS A 224 -5.48 2.96 1.26
N CYS A 225 -6.65 2.64 0.68
CA CYS A 225 -7.55 1.64 1.24
C CYS A 225 -7.31 0.21 0.71
N GLY A 226 -6.43 0.02 -0.29
CA GLY A 226 -6.13 -1.28 -0.90
C GLY A 226 -7.25 -1.87 -1.77
N ILE A 227 -8.44 -1.26 -1.80
CA ILE A 227 -9.60 -1.76 -2.55
C ILE A 227 -9.41 -1.51 -4.04
N SER A 228 -9.78 -2.49 -4.87
CA SER A 228 -9.89 -2.33 -6.31
C SER A 228 -11.08 -1.44 -6.66
N ASN A 229 -10.86 -0.43 -7.51
CA ASN A 229 -11.93 0.49 -7.93
C ASN A 229 -12.30 0.34 -9.42
N GLN A 230 -12.25 -0.88 -9.97
CA GLN A 230 -12.45 -1.14 -11.40
C GLN A 230 -11.57 -0.27 -12.32
N HIS A 231 -10.32 0.00 -11.93
CA HIS A 231 -9.41 0.95 -12.57
C HIS A 231 -9.87 2.42 -12.54
N SER A 232 -10.93 2.76 -11.81
CA SER A 232 -11.40 4.14 -11.69
C SER A 232 -10.58 4.93 -10.66
N LEU A 233 -9.28 5.08 -10.91
CA LEU A 233 -8.34 5.67 -9.95
C LEU A 233 -7.92 7.11 -10.32
N ILE A 234 -7.48 7.88 -9.34
CA ILE A 234 -6.93 9.23 -9.46
C ILE A 234 -5.44 9.15 -9.11
N PRO A 235 -4.52 9.59 -9.98
CA PRO A 235 -3.09 9.52 -9.70
C PRO A 235 -2.67 10.58 -8.67
N CYS A 236 -1.62 10.29 -7.90
CA CYS A 236 -0.90 11.33 -7.17
C CYS A 236 -0.43 12.42 -8.15
N PRO A 237 -0.55 13.72 -7.85
CA PRO A 237 -0.10 14.77 -8.76
C PRO A 237 1.43 14.85 -8.88
N ASN A 238 2.19 14.30 -7.92
CA ASN A 238 3.63 14.51 -7.80
C ASN A 238 4.49 13.29 -8.15
N CYS A 239 3.95 12.08 -8.08
CA CYS A 239 4.68 10.85 -8.40
C CYS A 239 3.94 9.98 -9.42
N VAL A 240 4.61 8.94 -9.92
CA VAL A 240 4.04 7.97 -10.87
C VAL A 240 3.74 6.61 -10.23
N HIS A 241 3.72 6.52 -8.89
CA HIS A 241 3.62 5.25 -8.17
C HIS A 241 2.28 5.02 -7.49
N CYS A 242 1.66 6.07 -6.95
CA CYS A 242 0.45 5.94 -6.14
C CYS A 242 -0.78 6.48 -6.87
N MET A 243 -1.88 5.76 -6.74
CA MET A 243 -3.19 6.12 -7.25
C MET A 243 -4.27 5.81 -6.22
N TYR A 244 -5.39 6.53 -6.25
CA TYR A 244 -6.40 6.51 -5.20
C TYR A 244 -7.79 6.33 -5.79
N CYS A 245 -8.71 5.68 -5.07
CA CYS A 245 -10.08 5.50 -5.55
C CYS A 245 -10.92 6.78 -5.48
N SER A 246 -10.50 7.76 -4.67
CA SER A 246 -11.23 9.01 -4.46
C SER A 246 -10.31 10.13 -3.96
N GLU A 247 -10.80 11.37 -3.98
CA GLU A 247 -10.09 12.53 -3.44
C GLU A 247 -9.90 12.43 -1.92
N GLU A 248 -10.84 11.80 -1.21
CA GLU A 248 -10.74 11.54 0.23
C GLU A 248 -9.57 10.60 0.53
N CYS A 249 -9.46 9.47 -0.18
CA CYS A 249 -8.33 8.54 -0.02
C CYS A 249 -6.98 9.20 -0.35
N LEU A 250 -6.93 10.06 -1.36
CA LEU A 250 -5.73 10.85 -1.67
C LEU A 250 -5.37 11.80 -0.51
N ALA A 251 -6.36 12.50 0.04
CA ALA A 251 -6.17 13.45 1.14
C ALA A 251 -5.74 12.76 2.44
N GLU A 252 -6.34 11.62 2.78
CA GLU A 252 -6.06 10.85 4.00
C GLU A 252 -4.67 10.21 3.99
N ASP A 253 -4.20 9.73 2.82
CA ASP A 253 -2.87 9.11 2.68
C ASP A 253 -1.74 10.16 2.59
N LYS A 254 -2.03 11.39 2.15
CA LYS A 254 -1.04 12.46 1.94
C LYS A 254 -0.01 12.64 3.07
N PRO A 255 -0.38 12.62 4.37
CA PRO A 255 0.58 12.76 5.47
C PRO A 255 1.59 11.60 5.58
N LEU A 256 1.24 10.41 5.08
CA LEU A 256 2.12 9.24 5.06
C LEU A 256 2.85 9.14 3.72
N HIS A 257 2.11 9.28 2.62
CA HIS A 257 2.64 9.24 1.26
C HIS A 257 3.80 10.23 1.04
N ARG A 258 3.83 11.37 1.75
CA ARG A 258 4.96 12.32 1.68
C ARG A 258 6.33 11.69 1.95
N PHE A 259 6.38 10.58 2.68
CA PHE A 259 7.60 9.84 3.01
C PHE A 259 7.93 8.73 2.01
N GLU A 260 7.21 8.65 0.90
CA GLU A 260 7.41 7.68 -0.18
C GLU A 260 7.29 8.36 -1.57
N CYS A 261 6.72 9.57 -1.60
CA CYS A 261 6.44 10.33 -2.81
C CYS A 261 7.74 10.80 -3.46
N GLY A 262 7.93 10.42 -4.72
CA GLY A 262 9.06 10.88 -5.53
C GLY A 262 10.36 10.09 -5.34
N PHE A 263 10.31 8.92 -4.71
CA PHE A 263 11.41 7.94 -4.68
C PHE A 263 10.88 6.50 -4.55
N GLY A 264 9.67 6.26 -5.09
CA GLY A 264 8.97 4.98 -5.00
C GLY A 264 9.67 3.87 -5.78
N ALA A 265 10.41 4.18 -6.86
CA ALA A 265 11.19 3.16 -7.56
C ALA A 265 12.39 2.71 -6.73
N GLN A 266 13.04 3.65 -6.03
CA GLN A 266 14.14 3.34 -5.10
C GLN A 266 13.65 2.48 -3.93
N ILE A 267 12.49 2.82 -3.34
CA ILE A 267 11.86 1.98 -2.30
C ILE A 267 11.47 0.62 -2.85
N GLY A 268 10.82 0.56 -4.02
CA GLY A 268 10.44 -0.69 -4.68
C GLY A 268 11.63 -1.62 -4.96
N ASN A 269 12.82 -1.07 -5.17
CA ASN A 269 14.05 -1.83 -5.40
C ASN A 269 14.58 -2.54 -4.12
N VAL A 270 14.21 -2.03 -2.94
CA VAL A 270 14.61 -2.59 -1.64
C VAL A 270 13.49 -3.33 -0.91
N THR A 271 12.31 -3.44 -1.52
CA THR A 271 11.16 -4.11 -0.91
C THR A 271 10.99 -5.54 -1.41
N PHE A 272 10.67 -6.43 -0.48
CA PHE A 272 10.35 -7.84 -0.75
C PHE A 272 9.09 -8.21 0.03
N ASN A 273 8.13 -8.88 -0.62
CA ASN A 273 6.80 -9.17 -0.07
C ASN A 273 6.13 -7.90 0.50
N CYS A 274 5.74 -7.90 1.77
CA CYS A 274 5.10 -6.78 2.45
C CYS A 274 6.09 -5.84 3.16
N SER A 275 7.38 -5.84 2.78
CA SER A 275 8.39 -5.11 3.56
C SER A 275 8.35 -3.58 3.50
N ASN A 276 7.53 -3.04 2.61
CA ASN A 276 7.19 -1.62 2.64
C ASN A 276 6.28 -1.25 3.81
N MET A 277 5.53 -2.20 4.37
CA MET A 277 4.67 -1.92 5.53
C MET A 277 5.48 -1.47 6.75
N GLY A 278 6.72 -1.94 6.92
CA GLY A 278 7.57 -1.55 8.04
C GLY A 278 7.84 -0.05 8.13
N HIS A 279 8.17 0.61 7.01
CA HIS A 279 8.38 2.06 7.03
C HIS A 279 7.07 2.85 7.04
N LYS A 280 6.03 2.37 6.34
CA LYS A 280 4.70 3.01 6.39
C LYS A 280 4.13 3.01 7.82
N LEU A 281 4.29 1.90 8.54
CA LEU A 281 3.92 1.78 9.95
C LEU A 281 4.77 2.67 10.86
N PHE A 282 6.07 2.79 10.62
CA PHE A 282 6.92 3.72 11.36
C PHE A 282 6.40 5.16 11.24
N PHE A 283 6.18 5.64 10.02
CA PHE A 283 5.70 7.01 9.79
C PHE A 283 4.26 7.22 10.24
N TYR A 284 3.43 6.18 10.22
CA TYR A 284 2.11 6.18 10.86
C TYR A 284 2.21 6.38 12.37
N GLY A 285 3.10 5.64 13.03
CA GLY A 285 3.41 5.85 14.44
C GLY A 285 3.84 7.30 14.71
N LEU A 286 4.81 7.81 13.95
CA LEU A 286 5.30 9.18 14.10
C LEU A 286 4.16 10.22 13.98
N LYS A 287 3.25 10.04 13.01
CA LYS A 287 2.04 10.87 12.86
C LYS A 287 1.14 10.80 14.10
N LEU A 288 0.92 9.62 14.67
CA LEU A 288 0.10 9.44 15.88
C LEU A 288 0.72 10.07 17.13
N PHE A 289 2.06 10.07 17.21
CA PHE A 289 2.82 10.82 18.20
C PHE A 289 2.97 12.32 17.84
N LYS A 290 2.19 12.84 16.88
CA LYS A 290 2.19 14.25 16.46
C LYS A 290 3.58 14.76 16.04
N ASP A 291 4.32 13.92 15.32
CA ASP A 291 5.70 14.16 14.90
C ASP A 291 6.71 14.30 16.07
N ASP A 292 6.35 13.93 17.31
CA ASP A 292 7.27 13.84 18.46
C ASP A 292 8.06 12.52 18.44
N LEU A 293 9.20 12.56 17.75
CA LEU A 293 10.12 11.44 17.63
C LEU A 293 10.66 10.96 18.99
N ASN A 294 10.88 11.87 19.95
CA ASN A 294 11.47 11.50 21.24
C ASN A 294 10.44 10.75 22.10
N GLN A 295 9.19 11.19 22.10
CA GLN A 295 8.12 10.48 22.78
C GLN A 295 7.89 9.09 22.18
N MET A 296 7.86 8.98 20.85
CA MET A 296 7.75 7.71 20.15
C MET A 296 8.93 6.78 20.49
N MET A 297 10.16 7.30 20.44
CA MET A 297 11.39 6.56 20.77
C MET A 297 11.35 6.02 22.20
N ASN A 298 11.08 6.89 23.18
CA ASN A 298 10.97 6.51 24.60
C ASN A 298 9.92 5.41 24.82
N TYR A 299 8.79 5.50 24.13
CA TYR A 299 7.74 4.48 24.22
C TYR A 299 8.20 3.15 23.59
N CYS A 300 8.61 3.17 22.32
CA CYS A 300 8.90 1.97 21.56
C CYS A 300 10.09 1.18 22.13
N GLU A 301 11.17 1.86 22.53
CA GLU A 301 12.35 1.19 23.10
C GLU A 301 12.05 0.51 24.44
N LYS A 302 11.19 1.12 25.27
CA LYS A 302 10.78 0.56 26.56
C LYS A 302 9.83 -0.64 26.41
N ASN A 303 9.01 -0.66 25.36
CA ASN A 303 7.85 -1.55 25.27
C ASN A 303 7.99 -2.66 24.22
N ALA A 304 8.98 -2.61 23.33
CA ALA A 304 9.16 -3.63 22.30
C ALA A 304 9.32 -5.05 22.88
N ASN A 305 8.65 -6.03 22.27
CA ASN A 305 8.68 -7.45 22.65
C ASN A 305 8.21 -7.77 24.09
N THR A 306 7.46 -6.87 24.74
CA THR A 306 6.91 -7.10 26.09
C THR A 306 5.64 -7.95 26.10
N GLY A 307 5.00 -8.13 24.95
CA GLY A 307 3.71 -8.78 24.79
C GLY A 307 2.53 -7.80 24.91
N SER A 308 1.51 -7.99 24.07
CA SER A 308 0.25 -7.25 24.12
C SER A 308 -0.93 -8.20 24.13
N ASP A 309 -2.07 -7.69 24.60
CA ASP A 309 -3.35 -8.36 24.47
C ASP A 309 -4.35 -7.37 23.83
N PRO A 310 -4.69 -7.53 22.54
CA PRO A 310 -5.62 -6.62 21.87
C PRO A 310 -7.04 -6.68 22.45
N PHE A 311 -7.42 -7.75 23.17
CA PHE A 311 -8.74 -7.85 23.82
C PHE A 311 -8.88 -6.94 25.05
N THR A 312 -7.78 -6.32 25.49
CA THR A 312 -7.82 -5.35 26.60
C THR A 312 -8.29 -3.96 26.15
N LEU A 313 -8.26 -3.66 24.84
CA LEU A 313 -8.73 -2.40 24.28
C LEU A 313 -10.26 -2.33 24.19
N ASP A 314 -10.83 -1.14 24.39
CA ASP A 314 -12.25 -0.85 24.13
C ASP A 314 -12.40 -0.07 22.83
N TYR A 315 -12.66 -0.80 21.75
CA TYR A 315 -12.78 -0.27 20.39
C TYR A 315 -14.06 0.55 20.16
N ARG A 316 -14.97 0.64 21.15
CA ARG A 316 -16.06 1.63 21.11
C ARG A 316 -15.55 3.06 21.32
N LYS A 317 -14.36 3.21 21.91
CA LYS A 317 -13.64 4.48 22.08
C LYS A 317 -12.32 4.39 21.31
N TYR A 318 -12.42 4.15 20.01
CA TYR A 318 -11.25 3.92 19.17
C TYR A 318 -10.24 5.07 19.27
N ASP A 319 -9.02 4.72 19.70
CA ASP A 319 -7.87 5.59 19.72
C ASP A 319 -6.73 4.91 18.93
N PRO A 320 -6.38 5.41 17.74
CA PRO A 320 -5.34 4.81 16.91
C PRO A 320 -3.95 4.86 17.57
N LEU A 321 -3.68 5.81 18.47
CA LEU A 321 -2.42 5.85 19.21
C LEU A 321 -2.33 4.70 20.21
N GLU A 322 -3.41 4.40 20.93
CA GLU A 322 -3.43 3.29 21.88
C GLU A 322 -3.37 1.93 21.18
N GLU A 323 -4.01 1.80 20.02
CA GLU A 323 -3.85 0.61 19.17
C GLU A 323 -2.40 0.45 18.68
N PHE A 324 -1.80 1.51 18.12
CA PHE A 324 -0.40 1.49 17.67
C PHE A 324 0.56 1.10 18.82
N LYS A 325 0.35 1.66 20.01
CA LYS A 325 1.10 1.32 21.23
C LYS A 325 1.00 -0.17 21.58
N HIS A 326 -0.19 -0.77 21.49
CA HIS A 326 -0.37 -2.22 21.67
C HIS A 326 0.29 -3.03 20.57
N PHE A 327 0.27 -2.54 19.34
CA PHE A 327 0.92 -3.19 18.20
C PHE A 327 2.44 -3.28 18.42
N MET A 328 3.07 -2.19 18.85
CA MET A 328 4.52 -2.12 19.09
C MET A 328 5.01 -2.97 20.27
N LYS A 329 4.10 -3.35 21.18
CA LYS A 329 4.39 -4.29 22.29
C LYS A 329 4.45 -5.75 21.85
N SER A 330 3.97 -6.09 20.65
CA SER A 330 3.82 -7.48 20.21
C SER A 330 5.11 -8.29 20.36
N LYS A 331 4.96 -9.52 20.85
CA LYS A 331 6.03 -10.50 20.98
C LYS A 331 5.77 -11.62 19.98
N LEU A 332 6.61 -11.70 18.97
CA LEU A 332 6.46 -12.63 17.85
C LEU A 332 7.51 -13.73 17.91
N THR A 333 7.07 -14.95 17.56
CA THR A 333 7.95 -16.09 17.31
C THR A 333 8.12 -16.22 15.80
N CYS A 334 9.30 -15.88 15.29
CA CYS A 334 9.58 -15.95 13.85
C CYS A 334 10.64 -17.00 13.57
N ASN A 335 10.52 -17.65 12.40
CA ASN A 335 11.57 -18.51 11.87
C ASN A 335 12.89 -17.72 11.71
N PRO A 336 14.06 -18.26 12.09
CA PRO A 336 15.35 -17.58 11.96
C PRO A 336 15.64 -17.03 10.55
N LEU A 337 15.29 -17.74 9.48
CA LEU A 337 15.50 -17.28 8.11
C LEU A 337 14.66 -16.06 7.78
N VAL A 338 13.40 -16.05 8.22
CA VAL A 338 12.50 -14.90 8.05
C VAL A 338 13.03 -13.69 8.81
N GLU A 339 13.61 -13.88 10.01
CA GLU A 339 14.25 -12.82 10.77
C GLU A 339 15.44 -12.19 10.02
N TYR A 340 16.23 -12.97 9.29
CA TYR A 340 17.29 -12.42 8.44
C TYR A 340 16.73 -11.57 7.30
N THR A 341 15.68 -12.03 6.62
CA THR A 341 15.01 -11.28 5.56
C THR A 341 14.45 -9.95 6.09
N PHE A 342 13.82 -9.94 7.26
CA PHE A 342 13.31 -8.71 7.88
C PHE A 342 14.41 -7.72 8.24
N LYS A 343 15.53 -8.19 8.81
CA LYS A 343 16.69 -7.32 9.11
C LYS A 343 17.29 -6.73 7.85
N LEU A 344 17.45 -7.55 6.81
CA LEU A 344 17.99 -7.11 5.53
C LEU A 344 17.09 -6.07 4.87
N CYS A 345 15.77 -6.32 4.81
CA CYS A 345 14.81 -5.36 4.25
C CYS A 345 14.79 -4.05 5.05
N ALA A 346 14.79 -4.13 6.38
CA ALA A 346 14.83 -2.94 7.23
C ALA A 346 16.11 -2.12 7.05
N ALA A 347 17.27 -2.78 6.94
CA ALA A 347 18.55 -2.13 6.67
C ALA A 347 18.60 -1.49 5.29
N ALA A 348 18.12 -2.18 4.25
CA ALA A 348 18.07 -1.65 2.88
C ALA A 348 17.10 -0.46 2.77
N ALA A 349 15.91 -0.57 3.36
CA ALA A 349 14.96 0.53 3.45
C ALA A 349 15.55 1.73 4.20
N TYR A 350 16.20 1.50 5.35
CA TYR A 350 16.87 2.56 6.11
C TYR A 350 17.90 3.31 5.27
N VAL A 351 18.77 2.62 4.51
CA VAL A 351 19.76 3.27 3.66
C VAL A 351 19.11 4.13 2.57
N VAL A 352 18.05 3.65 1.92
CA VAL A 352 17.32 4.43 0.91
C VAL A 352 16.59 5.63 1.53
N LEU A 353 15.92 5.44 2.67
CA LEU A 353 15.16 6.49 3.36
C LEU A 353 16.09 7.59 3.90
N MET A 354 17.22 7.22 4.50
CA MET A 354 18.18 8.18 5.05
C MET A 354 18.96 8.99 3.98
N LYS A 355 18.90 8.59 2.71
CA LYS A 355 19.39 9.41 1.59
C LYS A 355 18.46 10.56 1.23
N GLN A 356 17.19 10.47 1.61
CA GLN A 356 16.21 11.50 1.33
C GLN A 356 16.38 12.65 2.34
N PRO A 357 16.66 13.90 1.91
CA PRO A 357 16.88 15.01 2.83
C PRO A 357 15.70 15.28 3.76
N SER A 358 14.47 15.15 3.24
CA SER A 358 13.23 15.30 3.99
C SER A 358 13.04 14.28 5.12
N ILE A 359 13.71 13.13 5.03
CA ILE A 359 13.66 12.08 6.06
C ILE A 359 14.86 12.21 6.99
N SER A 360 16.07 12.34 6.44
CA SER A 360 17.31 12.42 7.21
C SER A 360 17.32 13.57 8.23
N SER A 361 16.66 14.69 7.89
CA SER A 361 16.51 15.86 8.76
C SER A 361 15.64 15.62 10.00
N LEU A 362 14.81 14.58 10.00
CA LEU A 362 14.01 14.16 11.17
C LEU A 362 14.87 13.51 12.26
N PHE A 363 16.07 13.04 11.92
CA PHE A 363 16.94 12.26 12.81
C PHE A 363 18.31 12.94 13.00
N PRO A 364 18.38 14.09 13.70
CA PRO A 364 19.64 14.82 13.86
C PRO A 364 20.69 14.05 14.67
N SER A 365 20.29 13.24 15.66
CA SER A 365 21.24 12.56 16.55
C SER A 365 21.56 11.11 16.13
N LYS A 366 22.71 10.60 16.59
CA LYS A 366 23.09 9.19 16.39
C LYS A 366 22.11 8.22 17.05
N SER A 367 21.57 8.57 18.23
CA SER A 367 20.59 7.73 18.94
C SER A 367 19.27 7.64 18.16
N GLN A 368 18.78 8.75 17.61
CA GLN A 368 17.57 8.79 16.79
C GLN A 368 17.72 8.00 15.49
N LYS A 369 18.89 8.07 14.84
CA LYS A 369 19.20 7.24 13.65
C LYS A 369 19.21 5.74 13.99
N GLN A 370 19.81 5.38 15.13
CA GLN A 370 19.81 4.00 15.60
C GLN A 370 18.39 3.51 15.95
N PHE A 371 17.61 4.36 16.61
CA PHE A 371 16.20 4.10 16.90
C PHE A 371 15.43 3.87 15.60
N PHE A 372 15.61 4.71 14.58
CA PHE A 372 14.91 4.56 13.30
C PHE A 372 15.18 3.20 12.66
N LEU A 373 16.47 2.79 12.55
CA LEU A 373 16.83 1.47 12.02
C LEU A 373 16.22 0.32 12.83
N ASN A 374 16.32 0.37 14.17
CA ASN A 374 15.77 -0.67 15.05
C ASN A 374 14.23 -0.72 14.97
N CYS A 375 13.59 0.43 14.89
CA CYS A 375 12.14 0.56 14.84
C CYS A 375 11.60 0.11 13.48
N LEU A 376 12.29 0.41 12.37
CA LEU A 376 11.94 -0.13 11.05
C LEU A 376 11.95 -1.66 11.06
N TYR A 377 12.95 -2.28 11.66
CA TYR A 377 13.00 -3.73 11.83
C TYR A 377 11.85 -4.25 12.70
N ASN A 378 11.58 -3.62 13.84
CA ASN A 378 10.46 -4.02 14.69
C ASN A 378 9.12 -3.87 13.97
N CYS A 379 8.86 -2.72 13.33
CA CYS A 379 7.68 -2.46 12.52
C CYS A 379 7.54 -3.50 11.41
N GLN A 380 8.63 -3.86 10.74
CA GLN A 380 8.66 -4.88 9.70
C GLN A 380 8.20 -6.24 10.23
N ARG A 381 8.68 -6.64 11.41
CA ARG A 381 8.29 -7.91 12.04
C ARG A 381 6.81 -7.91 12.37
N VAL A 382 6.33 -6.88 13.07
CA VAL A 382 4.93 -6.82 13.53
C VAL A 382 3.93 -6.64 12.39
N ALA A 383 4.32 -6.01 11.29
CA ALA A 383 3.45 -5.84 10.13
C ALA A 383 3.33 -7.10 9.24
N ALA A 384 4.27 -8.04 9.36
CA ALA A 384 4.37 -9.20 8.49
C ALA A 384 4.01 -10.53 9.17
N TYR A 385 3.82 -10.52 10.50
CA TYR A 385 3.56 -11.67 11.37
C TYR A 385 2.50 -11.29 12.39
#